data_AF-A0A838JZX8-F1
#
_entry.id   AF-A0A838JZX8-F1
#
_cell.length_a   1.000
_cell.length_b   1.000
_cell.length_c   1.000
_cell.angle_alpha   90.00
_cell.angle_beta   90.00
_cell.angle_gamma   90.00
#
_symmetry.space_group_name_H-M   'P 1'
#
loop_
_entity.id
_entity.type
_entity.pdbx_description
1 polymer ?
#
loop_
_entity_poly.entity_id
_entity_poly.type
_entity_poly.pdbx_seq_one_letter_code
_entity_poly.pdbx_strand_id
1 'polypeptide(L)'
;MAEDQGRGMRLRAYAGSDVGQARKGKVNEDNLFFGTTVFAVADGMGGHQAGEVASEEALKPVENLDGRTYPDEADATEALRSAIEAANRSVVEQAQSDPALSGMGTTLTATMVRDGSLHLAHVGDSRAYLLRGRDEITQLTTDHTLVEQLVQEGRLSRDEISTHPQRSVVTRAIGVDRDVEVDTLPPLALQPGDQVLLCSDGLSGPVADSEIAEILVGTDDGDEAVRRLLAAANARGGPDNITVVLLRAESDTDPDDQPTEAIAAAVSGSSGTSGARTAGGGGGGPSSIAIRTRPDSDGHDFASDFGRYGARGNAAVPAPERGAGVKRALAILLSAIVLLAVLGGGGWLVLSRAWFLGDMGGDVAIFRGLPQQVVGVDLFRLAEVTGPAVSDLDPRIRARLAEGITVASQSEAQATIDEWQAQVDEALEPADSSQPTRASRPTETRRSNASETP
;
A
#
# COMPACT_ATOMS: atom_id res chain seq x y z
N MET A 1 -34.77 10.01 -46.38
CA MET A 1 -34.22 9.66 -45.05
C MET A 1 -32.73 9.60 -45.27
N ALA A 2 -31.97 10.49 -44.62
CA ALA A 2 -30.53 10.56 -44.82
C ALA A 2 -29.87 9.40 -44.06
N GLU A 3 -28.90 8.76 -44.69
CA GLU A 3 -28.03 7.78 -44.03
C GLU A 3 -27.21 8.52 -42.97
N ASP A 4 -27.29 8.06 -41.73
CA ASP A 4 -26.45 8.58 -40.64
C ASP A 4 -25.04 8.04 -40.85
N GLN A 5 -24.23 8.78 -41.61
CA GLN A 5 -22.85 8.44 -41.88
C GLN A 5 -22.08 8.56 -40.56
N GLY A 6 -21.69 7.40 -40.02
CA GLY A 6 -21.14 7.27 -38.67
C GLY A 6 -20.09 8.33 -38.36
N ARG A 7 -20.41 9.22 -37.43
CA ARG A 7 -19.50 10.25 -36.92
C ARG A 7 -18.32 9.55 -36.25
N GLY A 8 -17.13 9.71 -36.81
CA GLY A 8 -15.91 9.24 -36.16
C GLY A 8 -15.73 9.90 -34.79
N MET A 9 -15.08 9.17 -33.90
CA MET A 9 -14.76 9.63 -32.55
C MET A 9 -13.26 9.80 -32.44
N ARG A 10 -12.83 10.97 -31.96
CA ARG A 10 -11.45 11.31 -31.71
C ARG A 10 -11.20 11.29 -30.22
N LEU A 11 -10.18 10.56 -29.77
CA LEU A 11 -9.69 10.66 -28.40
C LEU A 11 -8.65 11.78 -28.34
N ARG A 12 -8.78 12.69 -27.37
CA ARG A 12 -7.70 13.55 -26.88
C ARG A 12 -7.34 13.12 -25.47
N ALA A 13 -6.05 13.21 -25.14
CA ALA A 13 -5.54 12.88 -23.82
C ALA A 13 -4.74 14.06 -23.26
N TYR A 14 -4.74 14.18 -21.94
CA TYR A 14 -4.08 15.21 -21.14
C TYR A 14 -3.53 14.57 -19.87
N ALA A 15 -2.41 15.03 -19.32
CA ALA A 15 -1.84 14.46 -18.11
C ALA A 15 -1.04 15.49 -17.31
N GLY A 16 -0.92 15.23 -16.00
CA GLY A 16 -0.11 16.06 -15.12
C GLY A 16 0.21 15.34 -13.81
N SER A 17 1.38 15.65 -13.25
CA SER A 17 1.79 15.20 -11.93
C SER A 17 2.44 16.36 -11.17
N ASP A 18 2.19 16.44 -9.86
CA ASP A 18 2.78 17.42 -8.94
C ASP A 18 3.15 16.73 -7.63
N VAL A 19 4.26 17.14 -7.03
CA VAL A 19 4.76 16.54 -5.78
C VAL A 19 3.80 16.75 -4.61
N GLY A 20 2.93 17.77 -4.65
CA GLY A 20 2.04 18.15 -3.54
C GLY A 20 2.71 19.13 -2.57
N GLN A 21 1.96 20.13 -2.08
CA GLN A 21 2.51 21.19 -1.22
C GLN A 21 3.17 20.64 0.05
N ALA A 22 2.59 19.65 0.72
CA ALA A 22 3.13 19.08 1.96
C ALA A 22 4.36 18.18 1.74
N ARG A 23 4.57 17.69 0.51
CA ARG A 23 5.71 16.83 0.15
C ARG A 23 6.80 17.57 -0.63
N LYS A 24 6.70 18.89 -0.83
CA LYS A 24 7.73 19.72 -1.48
C LYS A 24 9.15 19.45 -0.95
N GLY A 25 10.04 19.07 -1.86
CA GLY A 25 11.44 18.72 -1.56
C GLY A 25 11.66 17.23 -1.26
N LYS A 26 10.61 16.40 -1.25
CA LYS A 26 10.70 14.94 -1.35
C LYS A 26 10.72 14.50 -2.82
N VAL A 27 10.98 13.21 -3.02
CA VAL A 27 10.78 12.49 -4.29
C VAL A 27 9.28 12.41 -4.60
N ASN A 28 8.94 12.36 -5.89
CA ASN A 28 7.60 11.99 -6.35
C ASN A 28 7.57 10.46 -6.52
N GLU A 29 6.74 9.77 -5.76
CA GLU A 29 6.64 8.31 -5.85
C GLU A 29 5.54 7.87 -6.84
N ASP A 30 4.68 8.80 -7.27
CA ASP A 30 3.77 8.62 -8.41
C ASP A 30 4.52 8.56 -9.75
N ASN A 31 4.04 7.68 -10.63
CA ASN A 31 4.34 7.71 -12.07
C ASN A 31 3.05 7.56 -12.91
N LEU A 32 3.14 7.91 -14.19
CA LEU A 32 2.07 7.74 -15.16
C LEU A 32 2.61 7.27 -16.51
N PHE A 33 1.82 6.48 -17.23
CA PHE A 33 2.05 6.20 -18.65
C PHE A 33 1.03 6.95 -19.50
N PHE A 34 1.52 7.63 -20.54
CA PHE A 34 0.75 8.46 -21.44
C PHE A 34 1.05 8.07 -22.89
N GLY A 35 0.39 7.00 -23.34
CA GLY A 35 0.55 6.44 -24.67
C GLY A 35 -0.38 7.04 -25.72
N THR A 36 -0.57 6.27 -26.78
CA THR A 36 -1.53 6.54 -27.85
C THR A 36 -2.87 5.83 -27.59
N THR A 37 -2.83 4.54 -27.29
CA THR A 37 -4.03 3.73 -26.99
C THR A 37 -4.11 3.32 -25.53
N VAL A 38 -3.02 3.43 -24.77
CA VAL A 38 -2.92 2.96 -23.38
C VAL A 38 -2.51 4.10 -22.44
N PHE A 39 -3.17 4.17 -21.28
CA PHE A 39 -2.98 5.22 -20.28
C PHE A 39 -3.02 4.61 -18.88
N ALA A 40 -2.10 4.99 -17.99
CA ALA A 40 -2.05 4.44 -16.65
C ALA A 40 -1.53 5.43 -15.60
N VAL A 41 -1.91 5.21 -14.34
CA VAL A 41 -1.37 5.88 -13.15
C VAL A 41 -0.93 4.79 -12.16
N ALA A 42 0.23 5.01 -11.52
CA ALA A 42 0.83 4.14 -10.53
C ALA A 42 1.33 5.00 -9.35
N ASP A 43 0.78 4.75 -8.16
CA ASP A 43 1.09 5.47 -6.91
C ASP A 43 2.04 4.61 -6.08
N GLY A 44 3.31 5.03 -6.00
CA GLY A 44 4.41 4.25 -5.45
C GLY A 44 4.47 4.30 -3.93
N MET A 45 4.42 3.14 -3.29
CA MET A 45 4.50 2.99 -1.84
C MET A 45 5.81 2.34 -1.42
N GLY A 46 6.54 2.98 -0.50
CA GLY A 46 7.79 2.44 0.04
C GLY A 46 8.50 3.39 0.99
N GLY A 47 9.68 2.96 1.46
CA GLY A 47 10.60 3.83 2.18
C GLY A 47 11.62 4.46 1.22
N HIS A 48 11.85 5.77 1.33
CA HIS A 48 12.85 6.52 0.53
C HIS A 48 12.59 6.47 -0.99
N GLN A 49 13.44 5.82 -1.80
CA GLN A 49 13.27 5.76 -3.26
C GLN A 49 12.54 4.50 -3.73
N ALA A 50 12.10 3.65 -2.79
CA ALA A 50 11.43 2.39 -3.11
C ALA A 50 10.11 2.61 -3.88
N GLY A 51 9.28 3.60 -3.52
CA GLY A 51 8.02 3.88 -4.21
C GLY A 51 8.22 4.34 -5.66
N GLU A 52 9.10 5.32 -5.88
CA GLU A 52 9.51 5.82 -7.21
C GLU A 52 9.92 4.68 -8.16
N VAL A 53 10.75 3.75 -7.68
CA VAL A 53 11.24 2.62 -8.48
C VAL A 53 10.13 1.60 -8.75
N ALA A 54 9.26 1.32 -7.77
CA ALA A 54 8.15 0.39 -7.94
C ALA A 54 7.12 0.89 -8.96
N SER A 55 6.74 2.17 -8.91
CA SER A 55 5.77 2.76 -9.84
C SER A 55 6.34 2.90 -11.25
N GLU A 56 7.64 3.22 -11.41
CA GLU A 56 8.31 3.20 -12.72
C GLU A 56 8.36 1.78 -13.32
N GLU A 57 8.75 0.78 -12.53
CA GLU A 57 8.86 -0.61 -12.99
C GLU A 57 7.50 -1.21 -13.36
N ALA A 58 6.46 -0.92 -12.58
CA ALA A 58 5.12 -1.46 -12.81
C ALA A 58 4.46 -0.98 -14.11
N LEU A 59 4.84 0.19 -14.62
CA LEU A 59 4.28 0.69 -15.89
C LEU A 59 4.82 -0.10 -17.09
N LYS A 60 6.10 -0.52 -17.09
CA LYS A 60 6.79 -1.07 -18.27
C LYS A 60 6.02 -2.18 -19.01
N PRO A 61 5.37 -3.17 -18.37
CA PRO A 61 4.59 -4.17 -19.09
C PRO A 61 3.30 -3.62 -19.73
N VAL A 62 2.73 -2.56 -19.17
CA VAL A 62 1.56 -1.85 -19.70
C VAL A 62 1.96 -0.96 -20.89
N GLU A 63 3.13 -0.33 -20.86
CA GLU A 63 3.65 0.45 -22.01
C GLU A 63 3.81 -0.41 -23.27
N ASN A 64 4.22 -1.68 -23.10
CA ASN A 64 4.35 -2.68 -24.17
C ASN A 64 3.00 -3.07 -24.83
N LEU A 65 1.87 -2.54 -24.34
CA LEU A 65 0.57 -2.68 -24.97
C LEU A 65 0.22 -1.52 -25.92
N ASP A 66 0.92 -0.39 -25.84
CA ASP A 66 0.56 0.81 -26.58
C ASP A 66 0.68 0.64 -28.10
N GLY A 67 -0.29 1.17 -28.84
CA GLY A 67 -0.36 1.07 -30.30
C GLY A 67 -0.55 -0.34 -30.85
N ARG A 68 -0.71 -1.37 -30.00
CA ARG A 68 -1.00 -2.75 -30.44
C ARG A 68 -2.46 -2.91 -30.83
N THR A 69 -2.70 -3.80 -31.79
CA THR A 69 -4.04 -4.24 -32.18
C THR A 69 -4.38 -5.60 -31.57
N TYR A 70 -5.67 -5.81 -31.30
CA TYR A 70 -6.21 -6.99 -30.64
C TYR A 70 -7.40 -7.54 -31.45
N PRO A 71 -7.49 -8.86 -31.69
CA PRO A 71 -8.55 -9.46 -32.51
C PRO A 71 -9.95 -9.06 -32.05
N ASP A 72 -10.21 -9.14 -30.75
CA ASP A 72 -11.47 -8.75 -30.14
C ASP A 72 -11.28 -8.03 -28.77
N GLU A 73 -12.40 -7.70 -28.14
CA GLU A 73 -12.45 -7.03 -26.85
C GLU A 73 -11.99 -7.91 -25.66
N ALA A 74 -12.15 -9.23 -25.76
CA ALA A 74 -11.73 -10.14 -24.70
C ALA A 74 -10.20 -10.29 -24.70
N ASP A 75 -9.58 -10.41 -25.87
CA ASP A 75 -8.13 -10.41 -26.05
C ASP A 75 -7.49 -9.09 -25.55
N ALA A 76 -8.12 -7.93 -25.81
CA ALA A 76 -7.64 -6.64 -25.31
C ALA A 76 -7.71 -6.54 -23.78
N THR A 77 -8.83 -6.99 -23.19
CA THR A 77 -9.02 -7.01 -21.73
C THR A 77 -8.04 -7.97 -21.04
N GLU A 78 -7.83 -9.16 -21.61
CA GLU A 78 -6.85 -10.14 -21.11
C GLU A 78 -5.41 -9.61 -21.25
N ALA A 79 -5.07 -8.94 -22.35
CA ALA A 79 -3.74 -8.37 -22.50
C ALA A 79 -3.45 -7.31 -21.43
N LEU A 80 -4.44 -6.47 -21.09
CA LEU A 80 -4.32 -5.47 -20.03
C LEU A 80 -4.19 -6.12 -18.64
N ARG A 81 -5.00 -7.14 -18.33
CA ARG A 81 -4.86 -7.96 -17.10
C ARG A 81 -3.48 -8.61 -17.00
N SER A 82 -3.07 -9.31 -18.04
CA SER A 82 -1.80 -10.03 -18.13
C SER A 82 -0.59 -9.10 -17.99
N ALA A 83 -0.69 -7.84 -18.43
CA ALA A 83 0.34 -6.83 -18.21
C ALA A 83 0.44 -6.38 -16.75
N ILE A 84 -0.68 -6.17 -16.05
CA ILE A 84 -0.66 -5.85 -14.61
C ILE A 84 -0.12 -7.04 -13.79
N GLU A 85 -0.46 -8.28 -14.14
CA GLU A 85 0.15 -9.45 -13.51
C GLU A 85 1.66 -9.56 -13.79
N ALA A 86 2.11 -9.15 -14.99
CA ALA A 86 3.53 -9.07 -15.33
C ALA A 86 4.25 -7.96 -14.56
N ALA A 87 3.59 -6.81 -14.35
CA ALA A 87 4.08 -5.72 -13.51
C ALA A 87 4.34 -6.20 -12.07
N ASN A 88 3.40 -6.96 -11.51
CA ASN A 88 3.57 -7.55 -10.18
C ASN A 88 4.80 -8.45 -10.10
N ARG A 89 5.00 -9.34 -11.09
CA ARG A 89 6.20 -10.19 -11.15
C ARG A 89 7.48 -9.37 -11.26
N SER A 90 7.51 -8.34 -12.12
CA SER A 90 8.69 -7.48 -12.30
C SER A 90 9.09 -6.76 -11.00
N VAL A 91 8.12 -6.13 -10.33
CA VAL A 91 8.35 -5.42 -9.05
C VAL A 91 8.77 -6.39 -7.94
N VAL A 92 8.12 -7.57 -7.83
CA VAL A 92 8.50 -8.61 -6.86
C VAL A 92 9.93 -9.13 -7.12
N GLU A 93 10.29 -9.41 -8.36
CA GLU A 93 11.63 -9.89 -8.74
C GLU A 93 12.69 -8.83 -8.45
N GLN A 94 12.42 -7.55 -8.76
CA GLN A 94 13.33 -6.45 -8.46
C GLN A 94 13.51 -6.23 -6.95
N ALA A 95 12.42 -6.27 -6.17
CA ALA A 95 12.45 -6.14 -4.71
C ALA A 95 13.20 -7.30 -4.00
N GLN A 96 13.24 -8.48 -4.62
CA GLN A 96 14.07 -9.61 -4.16
C GLN A 96 15.55 -9.47 -4.58
N SER A 97 15.83 -8.77 -5.68
CA SER A 97 17.19 -8.60 -6.20
C SER A 97 18.01 -7.55 -5.45
N ASP A 98 17.38 -6.52 -4.90
CA ASP A 98 18.03 -5.45 -4.14
C ASP A 98 17.37 -5.27 -2.75
N PRO A 99 18.08 -5.58 -1.65
CA PRO A 99 17.60 -5.34 -0.28
C PRO A 99 17.22 -3.88 0.02
N ALA A 100 17.73 -2.89 -0.73
CA ALA A 100 17.34 -1.48 -0.58
C ALA A 100 15.92 -1.19 -1.10
N LEU A 101 15.38 -2.08 -1.94
CA LEU A 101 14.01 -2.03 -2.49
C LEU A 101 13.05 -3.00 -1.77
N SER A 102 13.48 -3.57 -0.64
CA SER A 102 12.67 -4.53 0.11
C SER A 102 11.39 -3.89 0.64
N GLY A 103 10.24 -4.48 0.29
CA GLY A 103 8.93 -3.95 0.65
C GLY A 103 8.46 -2.77 -0.20
N MET A 104 9.08 -2.52 -1.36
CA MET A 104 8.53 -1.62 -2.35
C MET A 104 7.24 -2.19 -2.96
N GLY A 105 6.29 -1.32 -3.28
CA GLY A 105 5.09 -1.66 -4.03
C GLY A 105 4.49 -0.43 -4.69
N THR A 106 3.39 -0.61 -5.40
CA THR A 106 2.68 0.49 -6.06
C THR A 106 1.22 0.12 -6.31
N THR A 107 0.35 1.10 -6.45
CA THR A 107 -0.93 0.88 -7.17
C THR A 107 -0.63 0.76 -8.67
N LEU A 108 -1.60 0.27 -9.44
CA LEU A 108 -1.60 0.38 -10.89
C LEU A 108 -3.04 0.40 -11.41
N THR A 109 -3.47 1.54 -11.96
CA THR A 109 -4.75 1.68 -12.65
C THR A 109 -4.48 2.01 -14.11
N ALA A 110 -4.85 1.10 -15.01
CA ALA A 110 -4.57 1.21 -16.44
C ALA A 110 -5.86 1.12 -17.27
N THR A 111 -5.87 1.83 -18.39
CA THR A 111 -6.91 1.78 -19.40
C THR A 111 -6.32 1.62 -20.79
N MET A 112 -7.10 1.01 -21.68
CA MET A 112 -6.80 0.89 -23.10
C MET A 112 -8.05 1.26 -23.90
N VAL A 113 -7.89 2.03 -24.98
CA VAL A 113 -8.98 2.34 -25.92
C VAL A 113 -8.78 1.57 -27.23
N ARG A 114 -9.71 0.65 -27.52
CA ARG A 114 -9.75 -0.17 -28.76
C ARG A 114 -11.08 0.09 -29.47
N ASP A 115 -11.04 0.57 -30.71
CA ASP A 115 -12.21 0.78 -31.58
C ASP A 115 -13.38 1.58 -30.95
N GLY A 116 -13.08 2.42 -29.96
CA GLY A 116 -14.05 3.21 -29.21
C GLY A 116 -14.53 2.59 -27.90
N SER A 117 -14.16 1.35 -27.59
CA SER A 117 -14.35 0.72 -26.28
C SER A 117 -13.18 1.02 -25.36
N LEU A 118 -13.50 1.45 -24.13
CA LEU A 118 -12.58 1.57 -23.00
C LEU A 118 -12.50 0.23 -22.26
N HIS A 119 -11.29 -0.31 -22.17
CA HIS A 119 -10.92 -1.41 -21.30
C HIS A 119 -10.23 -0.84 -20.05
N LEU A 120 -10.44 -1.48 -18.90
CA LEU A 120 -9.87 -1.06 -17.62
C LEU A 120 -9.37 -2.27 -16.84
N ALA A 121 -8.18 -2.13 -16.23
CA ALA A 121 -7.64 -3.06 -15.26
C ALA A 121 -7.02 -2.30 -14.08
N HIS A 122 -7.18 -2.79 -12.86
CA HIS A 122 -6.91 -2.02 -11.64
C HIS A 122 -6.44 -2.88 -10.46
N VAL A 123 -5.44 -2.35 -9.74
CA VAL A 123 -4.98 -2.80 -8.42
C VAL A 123 -4.61 -1.57 -7.57
N GLY A 124 -5.17 -1.46 -6.36
CA GLY A 124 -4.84 -0.41 -5.38
C GLY A 124 -6.01 0.51 -5.08
N ASP A 125 -5.74 1.77 -4.75
CA ASP A 125 -6.73 2.79 -4.38
C ASP A 125 -6.65 4.09 -5.20
N SER A 126 -5.71 4.16 -6.14
CA SER A 126 -5.81 5.06 -7.30
C SER A 126 -7.09 4.74 -8.10
N ARG A 127 -7.71 5.76 -8.68
CA ARG A 127 -9.08 5.65 -9.22
C ARG A 127 -9.17 5.90 -10.70
N ALA A 128 -10.20 5.31 -11.31
CA ALA A 128 -10.71 5.71 -12.61
C ALA A 128 -12.15 6.20 -12.47
N TYR A 129 -12.49 7.26 -13.19
CA TYR A 129 -13.82 7.86 -13.23
C TYR A 129 -14.30 8.02 -14.68
N LEU A 130 -15.61 7.86 -14.89
CA LEU A 130 -16.31 8.28 -16.11
C LEU A 130 -17.22 9.46 -15.77
N LEU A 131 -17.09 10.54 -16.52
CA LEU A 131 -18.06 11.63 -16.58
C LEU A 131 -18.78 11.56 -17.93
N ARG A 132 -20.07 11.24 -17.92
CA ARG A 132 -20.93 11.18 -19.10
C ARG A 132 -22.04 12.22 -18.98
N GLY A 133 -22.00 13.25 -19.84
CA GLY A 133 -22.90 14.40 -19.73
C GLY A 133 -22.37 15.47 -18.77
N ARG A 134 -23.23 16.03 -17.91
CA ARG A 134 -22.89 17.19 -17.06
C ARG A 134 -23.09 17.01 -15.55
N ASP A 135 -23.84 15.99 -15.13
CA ASP A 135 -24.47 16.01 -13.80
C ASP A 135 -23.96 14.93 -12.84
N GLU A 136 -23.30 13.87 -13.33
CA GLU A 136 -22.85 12.75 -12.49
C GLU A 136 -21.52 12.18 -13.00
N ILE A 137 -20.49 12.21 -12.13
CA ILE A 137 -19.25 11.46 -12.31
C ILE A 137 -19.41 10.12 -11.61
N THR A 138 -19.04 9.04 -12.30
CA THR A 138 -19.12 7.67 -11.78
C THR A 138 -17.72 7.11 -11.58
N GLN A 139 -17.38 6.71 -10.35
CA GLN A 139 -16.17 5.94 -10.11
C GLN A 139 -16.32 4.54 -10.74
N LEU A 140 -15.35 4.15 -11.57
CA LEU A 140 -15.31 2.86 -12.27
C LEU A 140 -14.58 1.79 -11.44
N THR A 141 -13.50 2.17 -10.75
CA THR A 141 -12.74 1.28 -9.87
C THR A 141 -13.42 1.11 -8.51
N THR A 142 -13.04 0.09 -7.76
CA THR A 142 -13.40 -0.05 -6.33
C THR A 142 -12.10 -0.13 -5.54
N ASP A 143 -11.85 0.86 -4.68
CA ASP A 143 -10.60 0.98 -3.94
C ASP A 143 -10.27 -0.31 -3.16
N HIS A 144 -9.09 -0.87 -3.36
CA HIS A 144 -8.59 -2.03 -2.62
C HIS A 144 -8.07 -1.60 -1.24
N THR A 145 -8.90 -0.95 -0.42
CA THR A 145 -8.57 -0.51 0.95
C THR A 145 -9.33 -1.30 2.02
N LEU A 146 -8.78 -1.30 3.25
CA LEU A 146 -9.41 -1.93 4.40
C LEU A 146 -10.81 -1.36 4.69
N VAL A 147 -11.01 -0.06 4.46
CA VAL A 147 -12.31 0.59 4.71
C VAL A 147 -13.35 0.20 3.67
N GLU A 148 -12.99 0.07 2.40
CA GLU A 148 -13.91 -0.41 1.36
C GLU A 148 -14.24 -1.89 1.57
N GLN A 149 -13.27 -2.73 1.97
CA GLN A 149 -13.55 -4.11 2.41
C GLN A 149 -14.55 -4.17 3.58
N LEU A 150 -14.37 -3.34 4.62
CA LEU A 150 -15.29 -3.29 5.76
C LEU A 150 -16.71 -2.82 5.35
N VAL A 151 -16.82 -1.95 4.35
CA VAL A 151 -18.11 -1.54 3.77
C VAL A 151 -18.77 -2.68 3.00
N GLN A 152 -18.02 -3.42 2.18
CA GLN A 152 -18.53 -4.59 1.46
C GLN A 152 -18.98 -5.71 2.41
N GLU A 153 -18.29 -5.90 3.54
CA GLU A 153 -18.70 -6.81 4.62
C GLU A 153 -19.91 -6.31 5.43
N GLY A 154 -20.39 -5.08 5.20
CA GLY A 154 -21.48 -4.46 5.95
C GLY A 154 -21.12 -4.11 7.40
N ARG A 155 -19.83 -3.96 7.70
CA ARG A 155 -19.27 -3.65 9.03
C ARG A 155 -18.97 -2.16 9.24
N LEU A 156 -18.96 -1.39 8.15
CA LEU A 156 -18.79 0.06 8.10
C LEU A 156 -19.81 0.63 7.10
N SER A 157 -20.29 1.85 7.29
CA SER A 157 -21.08 2.56 6.28
C SER A 157 -20.19 3.43 5.37
N ARG A 158 -20.63 3.72 4.14
CA ARG A 158 -19.85 4.55 3.20
C ARG A 158 -19.53 5.94 3.77
N ASP A 159 -20.44 6.53 4.52
CA ASP A 159 -20.28 7.86 5.13
C ASP A 159 -19.11 7.90 6.13
N GLU A 160 -18.80 6.77 6.77
CA GLU A 160 -17.74 6.68 7.80
C GLU A 160 -16.31 6.58 7.19
N ILE A 161 -16.17 6.14 5.92
CA ILE A 161 -14.88 5.93 5.22
C ILE A 161 -13.94 7.13 5.41
N SER A 162 -14.44 8.34 5.10
CA SER A 162 -13.65 9.58 5.06
C SER A 162 -12.99 9.94 6.40
N THR A 163 -13.60 9.52 7.51
CA THR A 163 -13.14 9.82 8.88
C THR A 163 -12.35 8.67 9.51
N HIS A 164 -12.32 7.49 8.88
CA HIS A 164 -11.72 6.31 9.48
C HIS A 164 -10.19 6.45 9.59
N PRO A 165 -9.57 6.10 10.73
CA PRO A 165 -8.13 6.28 10.94
C PRO A 165 -7.27 5.39 10.04
N GLN A 166 -7.83 4.29 9.52
CA GLN A 166 -7.15 3.35 8.62
C GLN A 166 -7.65 3.44 7.16
N ARG A 167 -8.18 4.60 6.74
CA ARG A 167 -8.75 4.74 5.37
C ARG A 167 -7.72 4.52 4.25
N SER A 168 -6.47 4.93 4.45
CA SER A 168 -5.36 4.75 3.50
C SER A 168 -4.60 3.42 3.71
N VAL A 169 -5.21 2.41 4.35
CA VAL A 169 -4.61 1.08 4.46
C VAL A 169 -5.01 0.27 3.23
N VAL A 170 -4.12 0.26 2.24
CA VAL A 170 -4.24 -0.56 1.04
C VAL A 170 -4.15 -2.05 1.41
N THR A 171 -4.98 -2.86 0.77
CA THR A 171 -5.14 -4.31 0.98
C THR A 171 -4.74 -5.14 -0.23
N ARG A 172 -4.52 -4.50 -1.39
CA ARG A 172 -3.98 -5.13 -2.60
C ARG A 172 -3.11 -4.12 -3.35
N ALA A 173 -1.85 -4.47 -3.60
CA ALA A 173 -0.89 -3.61 -4.30
C ALA A 173 0.06 -4.47 -5.15
N ILE A 174 0.61 -3.87 -6.20
CA ILE A 174 1.66 -4.45 -7.05
C ILE A 174 2.97 -4.51 -6.25
N GLY A 175 3.71 -5.62 -6.34
CA GLY A 175 5.03 -5.79 -5.71
C GLY A 175 5.02 -6.41 -4.32
N VAL A 176 3.86 -6.45 -3.64
CA VAL A 176 3.74 -6.89 -2.24
C VAL A 176 3.58 -8.41 -2.13
N ASP A 177 2.59 -8.97 -2.82
CA ASP A 177 2.31 -10.41 -2.86
C ASP A 177 2.88 -11.04 -4.14
N ARG A 178 3.21 -12.34 -4.09
CA ARG A 178 3.79 -13.06 -5.24
C ARG A 178 2.85 -13.10 -6.45
N ASP A 179 1.56 -13.29 -6.18
CA ASP A 179 0.49 -13.34 -7.17
C ASP A 179 -0.52 -12.25 -6.78
N VAL A 180 -1.07 -11.51 -7.75
CA VAL A 180 -2.02 -10.41 -7.52
C VAL A 180 -3.34 -10.67 -8.24
N GLU A 181 -4.46 -10.35 -7.59
CA GLU A 181 -5.78 -10.36 -8.21
C GLU A 181 -6.03 -9.02 -8.91
N VAL A 182 -6.29 -9.04 -10.22
CA VAL A 182 -6.50 -7.83 -11.02
C VAL A 182 -7.98 -7.66 -11.30
N ASP A 183 -8.55 -6.52 -10.87
CA ASP A 183 -9.93 -6.20 -11.17
C ASP A 183 -10.03 -5.66 -12.60
N THR A 184 -10.95 -6.21 -13.40
CA THR A 184 -11.25 -5.75 -14.76
C THR A 184 -12.74 -5.52 -14.95
N LEU A 185 -13.11 -4.49 -15.68
CA LEU A 185 -14.51 -4.23 -16.05
C LEU A 185 -14.84 -4.82 -17.44
N PRO A 186 -16.11 -5.10 -17.74
CA PRO A 186 -16.58 -5.27 -19.11
C PRO A 186 -16.20 -4.05 -19.96
N PRO A 187 -15.84 -4.23 -21.24
CA PRO A 187 -15.56 -3.13 -22.17
C PRO A 187 -16.68 -2.10 -22.20
N LEU A 188 -16.33 -0.82 -22.07
CA LEU A 188 -17.28 0.28 -22.07
C LEU A 188 -17.20 1.06 -23.37
N ALA A 189 -18.23 0.99 -24.21
CA ALA A 189 -18.36 1.85 -25.38
C ALA A 189 -18.39 3.34 -24.95
N LEU A 190 -17.38 4.09 -25.38
CA LEU A 190 -17.29 5.54 -25.19
C LEU A 190 -18.23 6.26 -26.16
N GLN A 191 -18.72 7.41 -25.74
CA GLN A 191 -19.62 8.29 -26.48
C GLN A 191 -18.98 9.68 -26.63
N PRO A 192 -19.24 10.40 -27.74
CA PRO A 192 -18.81 11.79 -27.86
C PRO A 192 -19.35 12.65 -26.70
N GLY A 193 -18.44 13.33 -26.01
CA GLY A 193 -18.69 14.08 -24.79
C GLY A 193 -18.26 13.37 -23.50
N ASP A 194 -17.92 12.07 -23.54
CA ASP A 194 -17.38 11.37 -22.38
C ASP A 194 -16.00 11.91 -21.99
N GLN A 195 -15.77 12.02 -20.68
CA GLN A 195 -14.45 12.25 -20.10
C GLN A 195 -14.10 11.09 -19.17
N VAL A 196 -12.89 10.55 -19.30
CA VAL A 196 -12.36 9.49 -18.43
C VAL A 196 -11.18 10.06 -17.67
N LEU A 197 -11.19 9.99 -16.34
CA LEU A 197 -10.11 10.49 -15.49
C LEU A 197 -9.49 9.33 -14.71
N LEU A 198 -8.18 9.14 -14.83
CA LEU A 198 -7.36 8.34 -13.91
C LEU A 198 -6.67 9.28 -12.91
N CYS A 199 -6.57 8.90 -11.64
CA CYS A 199 -5.82 9.67 -10.64
C CYS A 199 -5.24 8.84 -9.48
N SER A 200 -4.14 9.30 -8.88
CA SER A 200 -3.64 8.82 -7.58
C SER A 200 -4.50 9.31 -6.41
N ASP A 201 -4.26 8.79 -5.19
CA ASP A 201 -5.05 9.14 -4.01
C ASP A 201 -4.87 10.61 -3.60
N GLY A 202 -3.74 11.24 -3.96
CA GLY A 202 -3.47 12.65 -3.71
C GLY A 202 -4.43 13.61 -4.43
N LEU A 203 -5.19 13.15 -5.44
CA LEU A 203 -6.36 13.90 -5.94
C LEU A 203 -7.63 13.54 -5.15
N SER A 204 -8.04 12.27 -5.16
CA SER A 204 -9.37 11.80 -4.71
C SER A 204 -9.53 11.79 -3.19
N GLY A 205 -8.43 11.74 -2.44
CA GLY A 205 -8.39 11.88 -0.98
C GLY A 205 -8.77 13.29 -0.49
N PRO A 206 -8.13 14.37 -0.99
CA PRO A 206 -8.49 15.73 -0.62
C PRO A 206 -9.64 16.35 -1.44
N VAL A 207 -9.80 16.03 -2.73
CA VAL A 207 -10.81 16.66 -3.61
C VAL A 207 -12.02 15.75 -3.76
N ALA A 208 -13.22 16.27 -3.47
CA ALA A 208 -14.45 15.49 -3.57
C ALA A 208 -14.87 15.27 -5.03
N ASP A 209 -15.46 14.10 -5.32
CA ASP A 209 -15.91 13.72 -6.67
C ASP A 209 -16.78 14.79 -7.35
N SER A 210 -17.67 15.47 -6.60
CA SER A 210 -18.51 16.55 -7.14
C SER A 210 -17.69 17.75 -7.64
N GLU A 211 -16.58 18.08 -6.98
CA GLU A 211 -15.68 19.17 -7.39
C GLU A 211 -14.80 18.75 -8.56
N ILE A 212 -14.38 17.48 -8.62
CA ILE A 212 -13.74 16.90 -9.81
C ILE A 212 -14.68 17.03 -11.02
N ALA A 213 -15.96 16.67 -10.86
CA ALA A 213 -16.98 16.85 -11.89
C ALA A 213 -17.16 18.32 -12.29
N GLU A 214 -17.30 19.24 -11.33
CA GLU A 214 -17.41 20.69 -11.60
C GLU A 214 -16.20 21.23 -12.40
N ILE A 215 -14.98 20.80 -12.07
CA ILE A 215 -13.76 21.20 -12.80
C ILE A 215 -13.78 20.66 -14.23
N LEU A 216 -14.13 19.39 -14.42
CA LEU A 216 -14.17 18.73 -15.74
C LEU A 216 -15.29 19.27 -16.65
N VAL A 217 -16.45 19.63 -16.08
CA VAL A 217 -17.59 20.23 -16.82
C VAL A 217 -17.36 21.71 -17.10
N GLY A 218 -16.72 22.44 -16.17
CA GLY A 218 -16.51 23.89 -16.26
C GLY A 218 -15.25 24.33 -17.00
N THR A 219 -14.54 23.41 -17.67
CA THR A 219 -13.23 23.69 -18.29
C THR A 219 -13.07 22.98 -19.64
N ASP A 220 -13.33 23.70 -20.73
CA ASP A 220 -13.26 23.16 -22.10
C ASP A 220 -11.83 22.82 -22.56
N ASP A 221 -10.82 23.52 -22.05
CA ASP A 221 -9.42 23.16 -22.27
C ASP A 221 -8.98 22.03 -21.31
N GLY A 222 -8.41 20.95 -21.86
CA GLY A 222 -7.99 19.79 -21.08
C GLY A 222 -6.74 20.06 -20.24
N ASP A 223 -5.84 20.92 -20.72
CA ASP A 223 -4.63 21.30 -20.00
C ASP A 223 -4.97 22.18 -18.79
N GLU A 224 -5.83 23.18 -18.98
CA GLU A 224 -6.43 23.95 -17.90
C GLU A 224 -7.18 23.06 -16.90
N ALA A 225 -7.93 22.04 -17.36
CA ALA A 225 -8.65 21.12 -16.47
C ALA A 225 -7.68 20.33 -15.59
N VAL A 226 -6.62 19.74 -16.17
CA VAL A 226 -5.54 19.07 -15.43
C VAL A 226 -4.89 20.02 -14.42
N ARG A 227 -4.51 21.24 -14.83
CA ARG A 227 -3.92 22.23 -13.90
C ARG A 227 -4.87 22.57 -12.74
N ARG A 228 -6.18 22.66 -12.98
CA ARG A 228 -7.18 22.94 -11.96
C ARG A 228 -7.35 21.79 -10.97
N LEU A 229 -7.34 20.54 -11.43
CA LEU A 229 -7.34 19.36 -10.56
C LEU A 229 -6.12 19.36 -9.63
N LEU A 230 -4.91 19.52 -10.18
CA LEU A 230 -3.67 19.61 -9.40
C LEU A 230 -3.68 20.79 -8.42
N ALA A 231 -4.24 21.93 -8.82
CA ALA A 231 -4.38 23.11 -7.96
C ALA A 231 -5.42 22.91 -6.84
N ALA A 232 -6.52 22.19 -7.09
CA ALA A 232 -7.58 21.92 -6.11
C ALA A 232 -7.11 21.00 -4.98
N ALA A 233 -6.31 19.97 -5.29
CA ALA A 233 -5.65 19.12 -4.30
C ALA A 233 -4.58 19.91 -3.51
N ASN A 234 -3.74 20.68 -4.21
CA ASN A 234 -2.73 21.53 -3.57
C ASN A 234 -3.31 22.63 -2.66
N ALA A 235 -4.46 23.21 -3.02
CA ALA A 235 -5.17 24.20 -2.19
C ALA A 235 -5.67 23.63 -0.85
N ARG A 236 -5.83 22.30 -0.77
CA ARG A 236 -6.20 21.54 0.45
C ARG A 236 -4.98 21.04 1.22
N GLY A 237 -3.81 21.61 0.93
CA GLY A 237 -2.53 21.30 1.56
C GLY A 237 -1.65 20.32 0.77
N GLY A 238 -2.15 19.72 -0.32
CA GLY A 238 -1.43 18.75 -1.14
C GLY A 238 -0.74 17.68 -0.27
N PRO A 239 -1.52 16.86 0.47
CA PRO A 239 -0.99 15.96 1.49
C PRO A 239 -0.09 14.88 0.91
N ASP A 240 -0.42 14.40 -0.29
CA ASP A 240 0.37 13.44 -1.03
C ASP A 240 0.78 13.90 -2.44
N ASN A 241 1.51 13.03 -3.15
CA ASN A 241 1.81 13.15 -4.57
C ASN A 241 0.50 13.10 -5.39
N ILE A 242 0.40 13.94 -6.42
CA ILE A 242 -0.87 14.17 -7.13
C ILE A 242 -0.65 13.93 -8.62
N THR A 243 -1.26 12.88 -9.16
CA THR A 243 -1.09 12.48 -10.56
C THR A 243 -2.42 12.20 -11.22
N VAL A 244 -2.59 12.70 -12.45
CA VAL A 244 -3.83 12.61 -13.22
C VAL A 244 -3.57 12.33 -14.70
N VAL A 245 -4.44 11.53 -15.31
CA VAL A 245 -4.56 11.39 -16.78
C VAL A 245 -6.02 11.53 -17.17
N LEU A 246 -6.33 12.49 -18.04
CA LEU A 246 -7.66 12.83 -18.51
C LEU A 246 -7.79 12.51 -20.01
N LEU A 247 -8.76 11.69 -20.36
CA LEU A 247 -9.15 11.38 -21.73
C LEU A 247 -10.48 12.07 -22.05
N ARG A 248 -10.61 12.60 -23.27
CA ARG A 248 -11.85 13.21 -23.79
C ARG A 248 -12.21 12.59 -25.12
N ALA A 249 -13.43 12.05 -25.21
CA ALA A 249 -14.01 11.54 -26.44
C ALA A 249 -14.71 12.69 -27.19
N GLU A 250 -14.14 13.14 -28.29
CA GLU A 250 -14.69 14.19 -29.15
C GLU A 250 -15.38 13.60 -30.38
N SER A 251 -16.39 14.31 -30.91
CA SER A 251 -16.93 14.02 -32.25
C SER A 251 -16.04 14.64 -33.33
N ASP A 252 -15.82 13.93 -34.45
CA ASP A 252 -15.07 14.41 -35.63
C ASP A 252 -15.65 15.69 -36.31
N THR A 253 -16.76 16.24 -35.82
CA THR A 253 -17.50 17.35 -36.45
C THR A 253 -17.25 18.74 -35.85
N ASP A 254 -16.17 18.95 -35.10
CA ASP A 254 -15.84 20.28 -34.54
C ASP A 254 -15.37 21.24 -35.66
N PRO A 255 -16.07 22.36 -35.95
CA PRO A 255 -15.82 23.14 -37.18
C PRO A 255 -14.52 23.94 -37.25
N ASP A 256 -13.85 24.17 -36.12
CA ASP A 256 -12.70 25.09 -36.03
C ASP A 256 -11.33 24.43 -36.35
N ASP A 257 -11.28 23.11 -36.54
CA ASP A 257 -10.03 22.34 -36.65
C ASP A 257 -9.57 22.13 -38.12
N GLN A 258 -9.13 23.21 -38.77
CA GLN A 258 -8.38 23.12 -40.03
C GLN A 258 -7.02 22.45 -39.79
N PRO A 259 -6.63 21.40 -40.54
CA PRO A 259 -5.40 20.67 -40.26
C PRO A 259 -4.16 21.52 -40.57
N THR A 260 -3.49 22.01 -39.54
CA THR A 260 -2.13 22.58 -39.67
C THR A 260 -1.17 21.47 -40.06
N GLU A 261 -0.64 21.54 -41.28
CA GLU A 261 0.32 20.58 -41.82
C GLU A 261 1.58 20.48 -40.94
N ALA A 262 1.98 19.25 -40.64
CA ALA A 262 3.11 18.97 -39.76
C ALA A 262 4.44 19.33 -40.42
N ILE A 263 5.11 20.38 -39.91
CA ILE A 263 6.52 20.65 -40.23
C ILE A 263 7.41 19.77 -39.35
N ALA A 264 7.67 18.55 -39.81
CA ALA A 264 8.66 17.66 -39.19
C ALA A 264 10.08 18.20 -39.44
N ALA A 265 10.71 18.77 -38.41
CA ALA A 265 12.08 19.31 -38.46
C ALA A 265 13.01 18.64 -37.44
N ALA A 266 13.48 17.44 -37.81
CA ALA A 266 14.72 16.77 -37.43
C ALA A 266 15.39 17.08 -36.06
N VAL A 267 15.43 16.08 -35.18
CA VAL A 267 16.51 15.89 -34.19
C VAL A 267 17.37 14.69 -34.61
N SER A 268 18.56 14.98 -35.15
CA SER A 268 19.72 14.07 -35.31
C SER A 268 20.89 14.91 -35.82
N GLY A 269 21.73 15.46 -34.94
CA GLY A 269 23.01 14.86 -34.53
C GLY A 269 24.16 15.72 -35.09
N SER A 270 25.37 15.84 -34.54
CA SER A 270 26.00 15.36 -33.29
C SER A 270 27.23 16.30 -33.04
N SER A 271 28.12 16.18 -32.04
CA SER A 271 28.45 15.19 -31.00
C SER A 271 29.30 15.90 -29.91
N GLY A 272 29.69 15.19 -28.83
CA GLY A 272 30.84 15.60 -27.99
C GLY A 272 30.66 15.61 -26.47
N THR A 273 31.08 14.51 -25.82
CA THR A 273 31.72 14.44 -24.49
C THR A 273 31.12 15.15 -23.25
N SER A 274 30.62 14.32 -22.32
CA SER A 274 30.93 14.30 -20.87
C SER A 274 30.73 15.57 -19.99
N GLY A 275 29.84 15.48 -19.01
CA GLY A 275 29.99 16.25 -17.76
C GLY A 275 28.72 16.65 -17.00
N ALA A 276 28.45 15.94 -15.90
CA ALA A 276 27.92 16.45 -14.62
C ALA A 276 26.69 17.41 -14.54
N ARG A 277 25.64 16.88 -13.91
CA ARG A 277 24.91 17.40 -12.71
C ARG A 277 24.19 18.77 -12.72
N THR A 278 23.08 18.75 -11.98
CA THR A 278 22.37 19.84 -11.24
C THR A 278 21.47 20.83 -11.98
N ALA A 279 20.16 20.61 -11.77
CA ALA A 279 19.18 21.54 -11.19
C ALA A 279 18.80 22.86 -11.91
N GLY A 280 17.50 23.08 -12.10
CA GLY A 280 16.91 24.39 -12.37
C GLY A 280 15.59 24.29 -13.13
N GLY A 281 14.45 24.44 -12.45
CA GLY A 281 13.13 24.12 -12.98
C GLY A 281 12.59 25.01 -14.10
N GLY A 282 11.44 24.62 -14.65
CA GLY A 282 10.67 25.48 -15.56
C GLY A 282 9.74 24.74 -16.52
N GLY A 283 8.52 24.45 -16.09
CA GLY A 283 7.31 24.34 -16.94
C GLY A 283 7.39 23.50 -18.22
N GLY A 284 7.27 22.18 -18.10
CA GLY A 284 6.87 21.33 -19.22
C GLY A 284 5.38 21.49 -19.50
N GLY A 285 5.03 22.10 -20.64
CA GLY A 285 3.65 22.10 -21.13
C GLY A 285 3.31 20.73 -21.74
N PRO A 286 2.09 20.20 -21.50
CA PRO A 286 1.65 18.92 -22.07
C PRO A 286 1.51 18.96 -23.59
N SER A 287 1.48 17.78 -24.22
CA SER A 287 1.40 17.59 -25.67
C SER A 287 0.19 16.74 -26.04
N SER A 288 -0.74 17.29 -26.82
CA SER A 288 -1.93 16.57 -27.29
C SER A 288 -1.63 15.70 -28.52
N ILE A 289 -2.03 14.42 -28.49
CA ILE A 289 -2.04 13.52 -29.65
C ILE A 289 -3.50 13.24 -30.02
N ALA A 290 -3.80 13.24 -31.33
CA ALA A 290 -5.13 13.00 -31.89
C ALA A 290 -5.16 11.70 -32.69
N ILE A 291 -6.12 10.82 -32.38
CA ILE A 291 -6.24 9.48 -33.01
C ILE A 291 -7.62 9.35 -33.66
N ARG A 292 -7.66 8.71 -34.84
CA ARG A 292 -8.89 8.36 -35.57
C ARG A 292 -9.09 6.85 -35.54
N THR A 293 -10.20 6.38 -34.98
CA THR A 293 -10.66 5.00 -35.13
C THR A 293 -11.51 4.85 -36.40
N ARG A 294 -11.64 3.62 -36.92
CA ARG A 294 -12.54 3.29 -38.03
C ARG A 294 -13.68 2.42 -37.52
N PRO A 295 -14.92 2.57 -38.02
CA PRO A 295 -16.00 1.67 -37.68
C PRO A 295 -15.91 0.38 -38.50
N ASP A 296 -15.83 -0.77 -37.82
CA ASP A 296 -16.14 -2.05 -38.43
C ASP A 296 -17.64 -2.34 -38.35
N SER A 297 -18.18 -2.91 -39.42
CA SER A 297 -19.61 -3.12 -39.60
C SER A 297 -19.99 -4.59 -39.39
N ASP A 298 -20.61 -4.92 -38.26
CA ASP A 298 -21.48 -6.09 -38.16
C ASP A 298 -22.66 -5.81 -37.22
N GLY A 299 -23.87 -6.00 -37.74
CA GLY A 299 -25.10 -5.52 -37.10
C GLY A 299 -25.69 -6.50 -36.10
N HIS A 300 -25.57 -6.19 -34.81
CA HIS A 300 -26.40 -6.81 -33.76
C HIS A 300 -27.22 -5.74 -33.03
N ASP A 301 -28.55 -5.82 -33.21
CA ASP A 301 -29.52 -4.91 -32.59
C ASP A 301 -29.68 -5.21 -31.09
N PHE A 302 -28.87 -4.55 -30.27
CA PHE A 302 -28.81 -4.74 -28.81
C PHE A 302 -29.71 -3.76 -28.03
N ALA A 303 -30.64 -3.08 -28.69
CA ALA A 303 -31.43 -1.97 -28.13
C ALA A 303 -32.61 -2.40 -27.22
N SER A 304 -32.52 -3.54 -26.51
CA SER A 304 -33.67 -4.10 -25.76
C SER A 304 -33.43 -4.58 -24.31
N ASP A 305 -32.21 -4.52 -23.75
CA ASP A 305 -31.95 -5.04 -22.38
C ASP A 305 -31.50 -4.00 -21.32
N PHE A 306 -31.34 -2.72 -21.70
CA PHE A 306 -31.04 -1.62 -20.75
C PHE A 306 -32.28 -1.11 -19.98
N GLY A 307 -33.03 -2.04 -19.37
CA GLY A 307 -34.28 -1.76 -18.65
C GLY A 307 -34.33 -2.25 -17.20
N ARG A 308 -33.20 -2.64 -16.58
CA ARG A 308 -33.20 -3.38 -15.30
C ARG A 308 -32.33 -2.89 -14.13
N TYR A 309 -31.52 -1.85 -14.31
CA TYR A 309 -30.84 -1.20 -13.18
C TYR A 309 -31.30 0.24 -13.08
N GLY A 310 -32.17 0.53 -12.09
CA GLY A 310 -32.67 1.89 -11.86
C GLY A 310 -34.14 2.10 -11.50
N ALA A 311 -34.86 1.13 -10.90
CA ALA A 311 -36.07 1.41 -10.10
C ALA A 311 -36.64 0.17 -9.39
N ARG A 312 -36.63 0.13 -8.05
CA ARG A 312 -37.65 -0.59 -7.25
C ARG A 312 -37.66 -0.19 -5.77
N GLY A 313 -38.32 0.92 -5.48
CA GLY A 313 -38.98 1.10 -4.19
C GLY A 313 -40.26 0.25 -4.15
N ASN A 314 -40.47 -0.46 -3.04
CA ASN A 314 -41.73 -1.06 -2.57
C ASN A 314 -42.62 -1.89 -3.53
N ALA A 315 -42.53 -3.23 -3.43
CA ALA A 315 -43.71 -4.09 -3.22
C ALA A 315 -43.37 -5.57 -2.88
N ALA A 316 -44.00 -6.09 -1.83
CA ALA A 316 -44.32 -7.50 -1.51
C ALA A 316 -43.26 -8.62 -1.70
N VAL A 317 -42.82 -9.19 -0.57
CA VAL A 317 -41.96 -10.39 -0.46
C VAL A 317 -42.77 -11.69 -0.50
N PRO A 318 -42.43 -12.70 -1.31
CA PRO A 318 -42.80 -14.10 -1.09
C PRO A 318 -41.78 -14.78 -0.17
N ALA A 319 -42.26 -15.57 0.81
CA ALA A 319 -41.40 -16.14 1.86
C ALA A 319 -40.55 -17.34 1.35
N PRO A 320 -39.25 -17.43 1.71
CA PRO A 320 -38.40 -18.55 1.32
C PRO A 320 -38.52 -19.77 2.26
N GLU A 321 -38.40 -20.97 1.70
CA GLU A 321 -38.39 -22.22 2.46
C GLU A 321 -37.15 -22.34 3.36
N ARG A 322 -37.37 -22.71 4.63
CA ARG A 322 -36.32 -22.80 5.65
C ARG A 322 -35.89 -24.26 5.85
N GLY A 323 -34.59 -24.56 5.68
CA GLY A 323 -34.07 -25.87 6.09
C GLY A 323 -32.56 -26.11 5.93
N ALA A 324 -31.97 -25.75 4.79
CA ALA A 324 -30.62 -26.20 4.42
C ALA A 324 -29.48 -25.22 4.78
N GLY A 325 -29.68 -23.91 4.63
CA GLY A 325 -28.61 -22.91 4.80
C GLY A 325 -28.09 -22.77 6.24
N VAL A 326 -28.99 -22.73 7.23
CA VAL A 326 -28.64 -22.49 8.64
C VAL A 326 -27.70 -23.57 9.19
N LYS A 327 -27.88 -24.83 8.79
CA LYS A 327 -27.01 -25.95 9.23
C LYS A 327 -25.58 -25.82 8.70
N ARG A 328 -25.39 -25.28 7.48
CA ARG A 328 -24.07 -25.02 6.89
C ARG A 328 -23.40 -23.81 7.54
N ALA A 329 -24.13 -22.72 7.72
CA ALA A 329 -23.63 -21.52 8.41
C ALA A 329 -23.21 -21.82 9.85
N LEU A 330 -24.01 -22.59 10.61
CA LEU A 330 -23.69 -22.97 11.99
C LEU A 330 -22.46 -23.89 12.06
N ALA A 331 -22.28 -24.79 11.09
CA ALA A 331 -21.09 -25.66 11.03
C ALA A 331 -19.81 -24.87 10.76
N ILE A 332 -19.84 -23.88 9.85
CA ILE A 332 -18.71 -23.00 9.54
C ILE A 332 -18.37 -22.12 10.75
N LEU A 333 -19.38 -21.57 11.43
CA LEU A 333 -19.19 -20.80 12.66
C LEU A 333 -18.56 -21.66 13.77
N LEU A 334 -19.01 -22.90 13.95
CA LEU A 334 -18.47 -23.80 14.95
C LEU A 334 -17.01 -24.18 14.65
N SER A 335 -16.65 -24.43 13.39
CA SER A 335 -15.25 -24.73 13.01
C SER A 335 -14.34 -23.51 13.12
N ALA A 336 -14.83 -22.30 12.81
CA ALA A 336 -14.09 -21.06 13.06
C ALA A 336 -13.85 -20.81 14.56
N ILE A 337 -14.84 -21.05 15.42
CA ILE A 337 -14.70 -20.96 16.89
C ILE A 337 -13.71 -22.01 17.41
N VAL A 338 -13.75 -23.24 16.92
CA VAL A 338 -12.77 -24.29 17.29
C VAL A 338 -11.36 -23.90 16.82
N LEU A 339 -11.20 -23.35 15.61
CA LEU A 339 -9.92 -22.88 15.11
C LEU A 339 -9.35 -21.73 15.96
N LEU A 340 -10.19 -20.74 16.31
CA LEU A 340 -9.82 -19.66 17.24
C LEU A 340 -9.49 -20.17 18.65
N ALA A 341 -10.20 -21.17 19.15
CA ALA A 341 -9.90 -21.80 20.43
C ALA A 341 -8.60 -22.62 20.39
N VAL A 342 -8.25 -23.23 19.24
CA VAL A 342 -6.98 -23.95 19.05
C VAL A 342 -5.81 -22.98 18.85
N LEU A 343 -5.98 -21.89 18.10
CA LEU A 343 -4.95 -20.86 17.91
C LEU A 343 -4.71 -20.06 19.19
N GLY A 344 -5.79 -19.56 19.83
CA GLY A 344 -5.72 -18.88 21.11
C GLY A 344 -5.25 -19.80 22.24
N GLY A 345 -5.70 -21.06 22.25
CA GLY A 345 -5.23 -22.08 23.18
C GLY A 345 -3.75 -22.43 22.96
N GLY A 346 -3.29 -22.54 21.72
CA GLY A 346 -1.88 -22.76 21.37
C GLY A 346 -0.99 -21.59 21.78
N GLY A 347 -1.40 -20.36 21.46
CA GLY A 347 -0.74 -19.14 21.93
C GLY A 347 -0.66 -19.08 23.45
N TRP A 348 -1.79 -19.30 24.14
CA TRP A 348 -1.84 -19.38 25.61
C TRP A 348 -0.93 -20.48 26.18
N LEU A 349 -0.84 -21.64 25.54
CA LEU A 349 -0.03 -22.78 26.01
C LEU A 349 1.47 -22.58 25.77
N VAL A 350 1.86 -21.75 24.80
CA VAL A 350 3.24 -21.27 24.61
C VAL A 350 3.57 -20.15 25.60
N LEU A 351 2.69 -19.15 25.74
CA LEU A 351 2.90 -17.98 26.61
C LEU A 351 2.87 -18.36 28.11
N SER A 352 2.04 -19.31 28.51
CA SER A 352 1.98 -19.85 29.89
C SER A 352 3.13 -20.79 30.27
N ARG A 353 4.17 -20.90 29.43
CA ARG A 353 5.44 -21.59 29.76
C ARG A 353 6.56 -20.61 30.14
N ALA A 354 6.38 -19.31 29.95
CA ALA A 354 7.34 -18.30 30.40
C ALA A 354 7.35 -18.20 31.94
N TRP A 355 8.52 -17.90 32.48
CA TRP A 355 8.76 -17.64 33.90
C TRP A 355 9.47 -16.29 34.04
N PHE A 356 9.19 -15.55 35.10
CA PHE A 356 9.95 -14.34 35.42
C PHE A 356 10.05 -14.11 36.93
N LEU A 357 11.07 -13.34 37.32
CA LEU A 357 11.28 -12.84 38.67
C LEU A 357 10.80 -11.39 38.76
N GLY A 358 10.10 -11.04 39.82
CA GLY A 358 9.62 -9.66 40.07
C GLY A 358 9.52 -9.34 41.56
N ASP A 359 9.34 -8.06 41.87
CA ASP A 359 9.04 -7.56 43.22
C ASP A 359 7.56 -7.83 43.57
N MET A 360 7.32 -8.46 44.72
CA MET A 360 5.97 -8.65 45.27
C MET A 360 5.92 -8.22 46.73
N GLY A 361 5.66 -6.93 46.95
CA GLY A 361 5.48 -6.37 48.29
C GLY A 361 6.78 -6.09 49.04
N GLY A 362 7.92 -6.05 48.35
CA GLY A 362 9.25 -5.89 48.93
C GLY A 362 10.09 -7.17 48.98
N ASP A 363 9.54 -8.32 48.57
CA ASP A 363 10.24 -9.60 48.47
C ASP A 363 10.35 -10.07 47.00
N VAL A 364 11.40 -10.82 46.68
CA VAL A 364 11.53 -11.46 45.35
C VAL A 364 10.52 -12.60 45.22
N ALA A 365 9.79 -12.62 44.10
CA ALA A 365 8.81 -13.64 43.81
C ALA A 365 8.98 -14.24 42.41
N ILE A 366 8.68 -15.54 42.29
CA ILE A 366 8.65 -16.28 41.03
C ILE A 366 7.24 -16.20 40.46
N PHE A 367 7.12 -15.70 39.24
CA PHE A 367 5.89 -15.61 38.49
C PHE A 367 5.93 -16.49 37.24
N ARG A 368 4.76 -16.97 36.83
CA ARG A 368 4.56 -17.76 35.61
C ARG A 368 3.63 -17.03 34.67
N GLY A 369 4.11 -16.72 33.47
CA GLY A 369 3.42 -15.92 32.45
C GLY A 369 4.30 -14.78 31.92
N LEU A 370 3.68 -13.71 31.43
CA LEU A 370 4.37 -12.49 30.98
C LEU A 370 4.22 -11.35 32.00
N PRO A 371 5.24 -10.48 32.18
CA PRO A 371 5.17 -9.31 33.06
C PRO A 371 4.31 -8.15 32.51
N GLN A 372 3.36 -8.43 31.60
CA GLN A 372 2.51 -7.43 30.96
C GLN A 372 1.03 -7.68 31.29
N GLN A 373 0.28 -6.60 31.52
CA GLN A 373 -1.17 -6.61 31.58
C GLN A 373 -1.77 -6.31 30.20
N VAL A 374 -2.79 -7.08 29.80
CA VAL A 374 -3.54 -6.85 28.57
C VAL A 374 -5.01 -6.69 28.93
N VAL A 375 -5.58 -5.51 28.64
CA VAL A 375 -6.99 -5.16 28.92
C VAL A 375 -7.38 -5.42 30.39
N GLY A 376 -6.50 -5.04 31.33
CA GLY A 376 -6.76 -5.13 32.77
C GLY A 376 -6.78 -6.55 33.36
N VAL A 377 -6.32 -7.56 32.61
CA VAL A 377 -6.10 -8.92 33.10
C VAL A 377 -4.60 -9.20 33.19
N ASP A 378 -4.16 -9.68 34.35
CA ASP A 378 -2.78 -10.13 34.55
C ASP A 378 -2.52 -11.39 33.73
N LEU A 379 -1.53 -11.32 32.82
CA LEU A 379 -1.08 -12.48 32.03
C LEU A 379 -0.07 -13.35 32.79
N PHE A 380 -0.03 -13.21 34.11
CA PHE A 380 0.85 -13.93 35.01
C PHE A 380 0.13 -14.42 36.26
N ARG A 381 0.72 -15.43 36.90
CA ARG A 381 0.32 -15.91 38.23
C ARG A 381 1.54 -16.01 39.11
N LEU A 382 1.40 -15.61 40.37
CA LEU A 382 2.37 -15.92 41.41
C LEU A 382 2.50 -17.45 41.51
N ALA A 383 3.73 -17.95 41.35
CA ALA A 383 4.05 -19.36 41.53
C ALA A 383 4.57 -19.60 42.94
N GLU A 384 5.52 -18.78 43.40
CA GLU A 384 6.16 -18.91 44.70
C GLU A 384 6.69 -17.54 45.18
N VAL A 385 6.70 -17.32 46.50
CA VAL A 385 7.39 -16.18 47.13
C VAL A 385 8.62 -16.73 47.79
N THR A 386 9.79 -16.48 47.20
CA THR A 386 11.06 -17.08 47.61
C THR A 386 12.19 -16.13 47.23
N GLY A 387 12.92 -15.66 48.23
CA GLY A 387 14.17 -14.92 48.04
C GLY A 387 14.43 -13.89 49.14
N PRO A 388 15.57 -13.18 49.04
CA PRO A 388 15.90 -12.08 49.93
C PRO A 388 14.94 -10.90 49.74
N ALA A 389 14.88 -10.04 50.75
CA ALA A 389 14.16 -8.78 50.63
C ALA A 389 14.77 -7.94 49.50
N VAL A 390 13.92 -7.36 48.65
CA VAL A 390 14.34 -6.54 47.50
C VAL A 390 15.18 -5.35 47.97
N SER A 391 15.01 -4.87 49.20
CA SER A 391 15.85 -3.81 49.79
C SER A 391 17.35 -4.14 49.86
N ASP A 392 17.67 -5.43 49.99
CA ASP A 392 19.02 -5.90 50.34
C ASP A 392 19.83 -6.26 49.08
N LEU A 393 19.19 -6.19 47.90
CA LEU A 393 19.78 -6.44 46.58
C LEU A 393 20.45 -5.20 45.97
N ASP A 394 21.42 -5.45 45.08
CA ASP A 394 22.12 -4.41 44.32
C ASP A 394 21.13 -3.48 43.59
N PRO A 395 21.34 -2.15 43.60
CA PRO A 395 20.47 -1.17 42.92
C PRO A 395 20.11 -1.51 41.46
N ARG A 396 21.00 -2.18 40.70
CA ARG A 396 20.76 -2.59 39.31
C ARG A 396 19.85 -3.81 39.20
N ILE A 397 19.91 -4.72 40.17
CA ILE A 397 19.01 -5.88 40.25
C ILE A 397 17.59 -5.39 40.61
N ARG A 398 17.49 -4.49 41.60
CA ARG A 398 16.21 -3.85 42.00
C ARG A 398 15.49 -3.16 40.83
N ALA A 399 16.23 -2.37 40.04
CA ALA A 399 15.66 -1.71 38.86
C ALA A 399 15.10 -2.71 37.82
N ARG A 400 15.79 -3.83 37.59
CA ARG A 400 15.36 -4.88 36.66
C ARG A 400 14.21 -5.75 37.19
N LEU A 401 14.13 -5.96 38.51
CA LEU A 401 13.00 -6.66 39.14
C LEU A 401 11.67 -5.90 38.99
N ALA A 402 11.71 -4.57 38.96
CA ALA A 402 10.55 -3.73 38.68
C ALA A 402 10.03 -3.86 37.23
N GLU A 403 10.88 -4.28 36.29
CA GLU A 403 10.54 -4.50 34.87
C GLU A 403 10.17 -5.97 34.57
N GLY A 404 10.48 -6.89 35.48
CA GLY A 404 10.25 -8.34 35.34
C GLY A 404 11.37 -9.05 34.58
N ILE A 405 12.19 -9.84 35.29
CA ILE A 405 13.33 -10.56 34.70
C ILE A 405 12.88 -11.93 34.19
N THR A 406 12.73 -12.07 32.87
CA THR A 406 12.35 -13.35 32.23
C THR A 406 13.46 -14.39 32.33
N VAL A 407 13.09 -15.62 32.67
CA VAL A 407 13.98 -16.80 32.77
C VAL A 407 13.35 -18.01 32.05
N ALA A 408 14.17 -18.95 31.58
CA ALA A 408 13.70 -20.06 30.76
C ALA A 408 13.03 -21.19 31.58
N SER A 409 13.25 -21.25 32.89
CA SER A 409 12.67 -22.28 33.76
C SER A 409 12.52 -21.86 35.22
N GLN A 410 11.62 -22.53 35.96
CA GLN A 410 11.50 -22.38 37.42
C GLN A 410 12.82 -22.75 38.15
N SER A 411 13.56 -23.75 37.66
CA SER A 411 14.86 -24.15 38.23
C SER A 411 15.94 -23.08 38.06
N GLU A 412 15.90 -22.33 36.97
CA GLU A 412 16.79 -21.17 36.73
C GLU A 412 16.38 -19.97 37.58
N ALA A 413 15.06 -19.74 37.74
CA ALA A 413 14.52 -18.75 38.68
C ALA A 413 15.04 -19.02 40.11
N GLN A 414 14.91 -20.27 40.57
CA GLN A 414 15.37 -20.67 41.90
C GLN A 414 16.89 -20.55 42.05
N ALA A 415 17.68 -21.03 41.08
CA ALA A 415 19.14 -20.90 41.12
C ALA A 415 19.60 -19.42 41.17
N THR A 416 18.89 -18.53 40.47
CA THR A 416 19.14 -17.08 40.51
C THR A 416 18.83 -16.48 41.88
N ILE A 417 17.72 -16.91 42.50
CA ILE A 417 17.35 -16.53 43.87
C ILE A 417 18.38 -17.04 44.89
N ASP A 418 18.79 -18.31 44.78
CA ASP A 418 19.77 -18.93 45.68
C ASP A 418 21.14 -18.23 45.58
N GLU A 419 21.55 -17.81 44.37
CA GLU A 419 22.75 -17.00 44.14
C GLU A 419 22.66 -15.64 44.83
N TRP A 420 21.52 -14.94 44.69
CA TRP A 420 21.32 -13.64 45.35
C TRP A 420 21.23 -13.76 46.87
N GLN A 421 20.59 -14.81 47.39
CA GLN A 421 20.55 -15.09 48.82
C GLN A 421 21.97 -15.32 49.36
N ALA A 422 22.80 -16.11 48.67
CA ALA A 422 24.19 -16.34 49.07
C ALA A 422 25.04 -15.04 49.07
N GLN A 423 24.82 -14.14 48.11
CA GLN A 423 25.49 -12.83 48.07
C GLN A 423 25.05 -11.92 49.22
N VAL A 424 23.78 -11.96 49.62
CA VAL A 424 23.26 -11.24 50.79
C VAL A 424 23.81 -11.83 52.09
N ASP A 425 23.81 -13.16 52.23
CA ASP A 425 24.32 -13.85 53.42
C ASP A 425 25.85 -13.64 53.59
N GLU A 426 26.65 -13.69 52.51
CA GLU A 426 28.09 -13.37 52.52
C GLU A 426 28.35 -11.90 52.91
N ALA A 427 27.46 -10.97 52.55
CA ALA A 427 27.54 -9.57 52.96
C ALA A 427 27.12 -9.32 54.42
N LEU A 428 26.47 -10.29 55.07
CA LEU A 428 25.99 -10.22 56.46
C LEU A 428 26.86 -11.01 57.46
N GLU A 429 27.73 -11.92 56.99
CA GLU A 429 28.70 -12.63 57.82
C GLU A 429 29.68 -11.66 58.52
N PRO A 430 29.76 -11.64 59.87
CA PRO A 430 30.68 -10.77 60.58
C PRO A 430 32.12 -11.29 60.45
N ALA A 431 33.03 -10.39 60.05
CA ALA A 431 34.44 -10.70 59.86
C ALA A 431 35.18 -11.06 61.18
N ASP A 432 35.10 -12.32 61.60
CA ASP A 432 35.94 -12.89 62.67
C ASP A 432 36.54 -14.25 62.30
N SER A 433 37.73 -14.23 61.68
CA SER A 433 38.83 -15.08 62.14
C SER A 433 40.18 -14.70 61.50
N SER A 434 41.00 -14.00 62.29
CA SER A 434 42.47 -14.07 62.26
C SER A 434 43.23 -13.94 60.92
N GLN A 435 43.78 -12.75 60.68
CA GLN A 435 45.14 -12.70 60.11
C GLN A 435 46.13 -13.36 61.08
N PRO A 436 47.25 -13.87 60.57
CA PRO A 436 48.52 -13.30 61.03
C PRO A 436 49.38 -12.78 59.89
N THR A 437 49.72 -11.50 60.00
CA THR A 437 50.79 -10.83 59.25
C THR A 437 52.08 -11.65 59.19
N ARG A 438 52.67 -11.81 57.99
CA ARG A 438 54.10 -12.13 57.85
C ARG A 438 54.82 -11.32 56.77
N ALA A 439 55.37 -10.20 57.22
CA ALA A 439 56.65 -9.60 56.84
C ALA A 439 57.04 -9.56 55.35
N SER A 440 57.05 -8.33 54.82
CA SER A 440 57.80 -7.91 53.63
C SER A 440 59.29 -8.27 53.72
N ARG A 441 59.90 -8.68 52.59
CA ARG A 441 61.35 -8.55 52.36
C ARG A 441 61.62 -8.16 50.90
N PRO A 442 62.47 -7.17 50.62
CA PRO A 442 62.70 -6.68 49.26
C PRO A 442 63.98 -7.24 48.61
N THR A 443 64.05 -7.11 47.29
CA THR A 443 65.27 -7.00 46.45
C THR A 443 66.26 -8.16 46.43
N GLU A 444 66.44 -8.79 45.25
CA GLU A 444 67.75 -8.73 44.57
C GLU A 444 67.68 -8.96 43.05
N THR A 445 68.23 -8.01 42.31
CA THR A 445 68.50 -8.11 40.87
C THR A 445 69.94 -8.56 40.69
N ARG A 446 70.22 -9.65 39.95
CA ARG A 446 71.59 -9.97 39.55
C ARG A 446 71.70 -10.49 38.11
N ARG A 447 72.39 -9.70 37.27
CA ARG A 447 72.92 -10.14 35.98
C ARG A 447 74.22 -10.95 36.18
N SER A 448 74.48 -11.92 35.32
CA SER A 448 75.83 -12.25 34.85
C SER A 448 75.80 -13.02 33.52
N ASN A 449 76.50 -12.51 32.51
CA ASN A 449 76.79 -13.16 31.23
C ASN A 449 77.91 -14.22 31.35
N ALA A 450 78.15 -14.95 30.25
CA ALA A 450 79.37 -15.67 29.78
C ALA A 450 79.03 -17.14 29.43
N SER A 451 78.99 -17.56 28.16
CA SER A 451 80.11 -17.94 27.25
C SER A 451 80.70 -19.34 27.61
N GLU A 452 81.15 -20.22 26.71
CA GLU A 452 81.33 -20.18 25.24
C GLU A 452 81.63 -21.62 24.70
N THR A 453 81.32 -21.89 23.40
CA THR A 453 82.02 -22.80 22.43
C THR A 453 82.33 -24.29 22.77
N PRO A 454 82.73 -25.14 21.79
CA PRO A 454 82.95 -24.92 20.34
C PRO A 454 81.82 -25.39 19.41
#